data_AF-A0A1V9YTY1-F1
#
_entry.id   AF-A0A1V9YTY1-F1
#
_cell.length_a   1.000
_cell.length_b   1.000
_cell.length_c   1.000
_cell.angle_alpha   90.00
_cell.angle_beta   90.00
_cell.angle_gamma   90.00
#
_symmetry.space_group_name_H-M   'P 1'
#
loop_
_entity.id
_entity.type
_entity.pdbx_description
1 polymer ?
#
loop_
_entity_poly.entity_id
_entity_poly.type
_entity_poly.pdbx_seq_one_letter_code
_entity_poly.pdbx_strand_id
1 'polypeptide(L)'
;MPAIDLEVYNGNTNDTLYFYGQKQLFRASVGPFLSVDCLYEAVPPPLTRAYMMFQSAFFSQLASTTSIPTIATMSAPVPPAWVGHTYFGGDPMCTSNVGTSFVQQSFDFFDDCAKLGRLQVALTANSVLFAMVASPTASAASVCALSTPVQDCLDVVSATAPLRSLLKLPLVAMDEFKNAATMVRAADIGLMQFAETSAGAWTLLRQPLVDASAFSFFGWLFLFDWVTGSREVVSFQGDNGSVTLISNAHLPQLYPTGTEPLETATQIVFYLIASTSVLLVFVGVLAIVYAGLVRCNFRGRNLFFFNRVVAGGWMGRPLAALRGATAILLLSTANSSLETSYGYAHFKAAPRSWATSVIVTGEATWLTYVLNELLLIVTQDVAKDCSPVSSCMAWALLLGVDRLCPIMITGTLDRHCVGQDMDFGLECVSGVVAIGSFQRAWTLAALQVGVVACVVVACVARRNRSMLAGTTDALLVSGVSQAFLTKATAPSGDVDVLDHVACVLSGLLPLWYRNEAYTFDLKLWLIVKDNLSTSAHLKSLARPILTPKEPTMRMLISYTTLPQQSKLRSAFASLKTASMLQIAQRAKLRYLWHLVGLSSIVLAIVNSLMYFEVTQVSWTNDLFWVSFNITGTHAFIA
;
A
#
# COMPACT_ATOMS: atom_id res chain seq x y z
N MET A 1 -36.09 9.36 49.83
CA MET A 1 -36.21 7.89 49.74
C MET A 1 -35.45 7.31 50.92
N PRO A 2 -35.93 6.26 51.60
CA PRO A 2 -35.11 5.59 52.62
C PRO A 2 -33.82 5.07 51.97
N ALA A 3 -32.73 5.02 52.74
CA ALA A 3 -31.49 4.41 52.28
C ALA A 3 -31.75 2.93 51.96
N ILE A 4 -31.71 2.57 50.69
CA ILE A 4 -31.82 1.18 50.25
C ILE A 4 -30.43 0.56 50.40
N ASP A 5 -30.34 -0.53 51.14
CA ASP A 5 -29.13 -1.35 51.15
C ASP A 5 -29.01 -2.04 49.78
N LEU A 6 -27.99 -1.64 49.02
CA LEU A 6 -27.80 -2.13 47.65
C LEU A 6 -27.42 -3.62 47.62
N GLU A 7 -26.88 -4.16 48.70
CA GLU A 7 -26.53 -5.58 48.81
C GLU A 7 -27.78 -6.44 49.05
N VAL A 8 -28.75 -5.91 49.81
CA VAL A 8 -30.10 -6.51 49.91
C VAL A 8 -30.81 -6.41 48.56
N TYR A 9 -30.79 -5.23 47.91
CA TYR A 9 -31.45 -5.01 46.62
C TYR A 9 -30.93 -5.94 45.51
N ASN A 10 -29.61 -6.17 45.47
CA ASN A 10 -28.98 -7.09 44.51
C ASN A 10 -29.11 -8.58 44.90
N GLY A 11 -29.76 -8.90 46.02
CA GLY A 11 -29.93 -10.28 46.48
C GLY A 11 -28.64 -10.93 46.99
N ASN A 12 -27.63 -10.15 47.37
CA ASN A 12 -26.40 -10.64 47.99
C ASN A 12 -26.63 -11.06 49.46
N THR A 13 -27.66 -10.49 50.09
CA THR A 13 -28.08 -10.84 51.44
C THR A 13 -29.61 -10.73 51.55
N ASN A 14 -30.18 -11.33 52.60
CA ASN A 14 -31.56 -11.11 53.00
C ASN A 14 -31.69 -9.80 53.81
N ASP A 15 -32.94 -9.44 54.17
CA ASP A 15 -33.28 -8.25 54.99
C ASP A 15 -32.61 -8.22 56.39
N THR A 16 -32.02 -9.33 56.83
CA THR A 16 -31.30 -9.45 58.10
C THR A 16 -29.78 -9.30 57.97
N LEU A 17 -29.27 -8.92 56.79
CA LEU A 17 -27.82 -8.80 56.50
C LEU A 17 -27.03 -10.11 56.70
N TYR A 18 -27.69 -11.26 56.51
CA TYR A 18 -27.07 -12.58 56.61
C TYR A 18 -26.52 -13.04 55.25
N PHE A 19 -25.20 -13.15 55.17
CA PHE A 19 -24.48 -13.72 54.02
C PHE A 19 -24.18 -15.20 54.26
N TYR A 20 -24.29 -16.03 53.22
CA TYR A 20 -23.98 -17.46 53.27
C TYR A 20 -23.21 -17.93 52.03
N GLY A 21 -22.38 -18.96 52.20
CA GLY A 21 -21.64 -19.61 51.12
C GLY A 21 -20.69 -18.68 50.38
N GLN A 22 -20.76 -18.66 49.05
CA GLN A 22 -19.90 -17.85 48.19
C GLN A 22 -19.97 -16.36 48.53
N LYS A 23 -21.18 -15.85 48.82
CA LYS A 23 -21.41 -14.42 49.12
C LYS A 23 -20.71 -14.00 50.41
N GLN A 24 -20.75 -14.87 51.43
CA GLN A 24 -20.04 -14.66 52.68
C GLN A 24 -18.52 -14.73 52.49
N LEU A 25 -18.03 -15.73 51.76
CA LEU A 25 -16.60 -15.89 51.48
C LEU A 25 -16.03 -14.70 50.71
N PHE A 26 -16.74 -14.23 49.69
CA PHE A 26 -16.34 -13.05 48.91
C PHE A 26 -16.26 -11.82 49.81
N ARG A 27 -17.34 -11.53 50.54
CA ARG A 27 -17.39 -10.39 51.46
C ARG A 27 -16.27 -10.42 52.51
N ALA A 28 -15.99 -11.60 53.07
CA ALA A 28 -14.96 -11.76 54.09
C ALA A 28 -13.54 -11.60 53.54
N SER A 29 -13.30 -12.00 52.29
CA SER A 29 -11.97 -12.07 51.68
C SER A 29 -11.60 -10.81 50.90
N VAL A 30 -12.57 -10.16 50.25
CA VAL A 30 -12.36 -8.98 49.39
C VAL A 30 -12.98 -7.75 50.03
N GLY A 31 -14.29 -7.75 50.24
CA GLY A 31 -14.99 -6.63 50.86
C GLY A 31 -16.47 -6.58 50.51
N PRO A 32 -17.20 -5.55 50.97
CA PRO A 32 -18.61 -5.35 50.64
C PRO A 32 -18.86 -5.31 49.13
N PHE A 33 -19.98 -5.89 48.68
CA PHE A 33 -20.36 -5.83 47.27
C PHE A 33 -20.58 -4.37 46.86
N LEU A 34 -20.27 -4.05 45.59
CA LEU A 34 -20.36 -2.69 45.02
C LEU A 34 -19.33 -1.68 45.56
N SER A 35 -18.43 -2.12 46.46
CA SER A 35 -17.30 -1.33 46.97
C SER A 35 -15.99 -2.06 46.71
N VAL A 36 -15.84 -2.58 45.48
CA VAL A 36 -14.65 -3.31 45.04
C VAL A 36 -14.15 -2.66 43.76
N ASP A 37 -12.89 -2.23 43.80
CA ASP A 37 -12.19 -1.67 42.65
C ASP A 37 -11.56 -2.80 41.83
N CYS A 38 -11.73 -2.74 40.51
CA CYS A 38 -11.09 -3.66 39.57
C CYS A 38 -9.95 -2.93 38.86
N LEU A 39 -8.71 -3.27 39.20
CA LEU A 39 -7.52 -2.65 38.61
C LEU A 39 -6.87 -3.59 37.58
N TYR A 40 -6.71 -3.10 36.35
CA TYR A 40 -5.99 -3.82 35.30
C TYR A 40 -4.48 -3.84 35.60
N GLU A 41 -3.89 -5.03 35.62
CA GLU A 41 -2.45 -5.21 35.83
C GLU A 41 -1.72 -5.35 34.49
N ALA A 42 -0.70 -4.51 34.27
CA ALA A 42 0.12 -4.58 33.07
C ALA A 42 1.10 -5.75 33.12
N VAL A 43 1.40 -6.33 31.96
CA VAL A 43 2.40 -7.40 31.83
C VAL A 43 3.76 -6.92 32.34
N PRO A 44 4.41 -7.64 33.29
CA PRO A 44 5.71 -7.24 33.81
C PRO A 44 6.79 -7.15 32.71
N PRO A 45 7.60 -6.07 32.66
CA PRO A 45 8.63 -5.92 31.63
C PRO A 45 9.63 -7.09 31.48
N PRO A 46 10.06 -7.80 32.55
CA PRO A 46 10.88 -9.01 32.40
C PRO A 46 10.16 -10.14 31.66
N LEU A 47 8.85 -10.29 31.87
CA LEU A 47 8.06 -11.33 31.21
C LEU A 47 7.94 -11.06 29.70
N THR A 48 7.69 -9.80 29.32
CA THR A 48 7.68 -9.36 27.92
C THR A 48 9.03 -9.59 27.23
N ARG A 49 10.15 -9.25 27.91
CA ARG A 49 11.51 -9.49 27.38
C ARG A 49 11.82 -10.98 27.22
N ALA A 50 11.47 -11.80 28.22
CA ALA A 50 11.63 -13.25 28.16
C ALA A 50 10.87 -13.84 26.96
N TYR A 51 9.61 -13.41 26.77
CA TYR A 51 8.80 -13.80 25.62
C TYR A 51 9.41 -13.36 24.29
N MET A 52 9.86 -12.12 24.14
CA MET A 52 10.49 -11.64 22.90
C MET A 52 11.76 -12.42 22.55
N MET A 53 12.63 -12.70 23.54
CA MET A 53 13.83 -13.51 23.35
C MET A 53 13.49 -14.95 22.95
N PHE A 54 12.47 -15.54 23.60
CA PHE A 54 11.96 -16.86 23.27
C PHE A 54 11.39 -16.91 21.85
N GLN A 55 10.51 -15.97 21.48
CA GLN A 55 9.83 -15.92 20.19
C GLN A 55 10.84 -15.75 19.05
N SER A 56 11.86 -14.91 19.24
CA SER A 56 12.96 -14.74 18.30
C SER A 56 13.75 -16.04 18.09
N ALA A 57 14.14 -16.70 19.19
CA ALA A 57 14.84 -17.98 19.13
C ALA A 57 13.98 -19.07 18.45
N PHE A 58 12.70 -19.16 18.81
CA PHE A 58 11.75 -20.13 18.26
C PHE A 58 11.59 -19.99 16.75
N PHE A 59 11.31 -18.77 16.26
CA PHE A 59 11.15 -18.55 14.82
C PHE A 59 12.46 -18.67 14.04
N SER A 60 13.61 -18.30 14.64
CA SER A 60 14.91 -18.53 14.01
C SER A 60 15.18 -20.03 13.80
N GLN A 61 14.78 -20.86 14.75
CA GLN A 61 14.90 -22.31 14.64
C GLN A 61 13.90 -22.90 13.65
N LEU A 62 12.67 -22.37 13.61
CA LEU A 62 11.65 -22.79 12.64
C LEU A 62 12.07 -22.53 11.20
N ALA A 63 12.78 -21.42 10.94
CA ALA A 63 13.35 -21.16 9.62
C ALA A 63 14.39 -22.20 9.17
N SER A 64 14.97 -22.97 10.12
CA SER A 64 16.01 -23.97 9.86
C SER A 64 15.55 -25.44 9.94
N THR A 65 14.34 -25.70 10.46
CA THR A 65 13.84 -27.06 10.76
C THR A 65 12.54 -27.33 10.00
N THR A 66 12.31 -28.58 9.56
CA THR A 66 11.23 -28.95 8.64
C THR A 66 9.92 -29.42 9.28
N SER A 67 9.76 -29.45 10.61
CA SER A 67 8.47 -29.86 11.22
C SER A 67 8.30 -29.43 12.67
N ILE A 68 7.26 -28.62 12.93
CA ILE A 68 6.68 -28.44 14.27
C ILE A 68 5.46 -29.39 14.36
N PRO A 69 5.28 -30.13 15.46
CA PRO A 69 4.06 -30.90 15.68
C PRO A 69 2.86 -29.94 15.74
N THR A 70 1.88 -30.14 14.85
CA THR A 70 0.62 -29.39 14.81
C THR A 70 -0.40 -29.87 15.85
N ILE A 71 0.04 -30.68 16.82
CA ILE A 71 -0.84 -31.24 17.84
C ILE A 71 -1.15 -30.12 18.83
N ALA A 72 -2.44 -29.80 18.95
CA ALA A 72 -2.96 -28.89 19.95
C ALA A 72 -4.17 -29.54 20.62
N THR A 73 -4.28 -29.37 21.94
CA THR A 73 -5.42 -29.86 22.70
C THR A 73 -5.78 -28.90 23.84
N MET A 74 -6.99 -29.01 24.36
CA MET A 74 -7.41 -28.29 25.55
C MET A 74 -7.22 -29.19 26.77
N SER A 75 -6.58 -28.65 27.80
CA SER A 75 -6.33 -29.38 29.03
C SER A 75 -6.99 -28.67 30.20
N ALA A 76 -7.58 -29.44 31.13
CA ALA A 76 -8.16 -28.93 32.35
C ALA A 76 -7.23 -29.23 33.54
N PRO A 77 -6.34 -28.28 33.93
CA PRO A 77 -5.43 -28.47 35.03
C PRO A 77 -6.14 -28.30 36.38
N VAL A 78 -5.78 -29.13 37.36
CA VAL A 78 -6.29 -29.10 38.72
C VAL A 78 -5.10 -28.93 39.67
N PRO A 79 -5.04 -27.85 40.45
CA PRO A 79 -3.99 -27.67 41.45
C PRO A 79 -3.97 -28.83 42.46
N PRO A 80 -2.79 -29.31 42.90
CA PRO A 80 -2.70 -30.43 43.84
C PRO A 80 -3.46 -30.19 45.15
N ALA A 81 -3.48 -28.94 45.63
CA ALA A 81 -4.16 -28.55 46.86
C ALA A 81 -5.70 -28.48 46.73
N TRP A 82 -6.24 -28.56 45.51
CA TRP A 82 -7.67 -28.40 45.25
C TRP A 82 -8.40 -29.75 45.16
N VAL A 83 -7.67 -30.87 45.20
CA VAL A 83 -8.26 -32.21 45.08
C VAL A 83 -9.20 -32.52 46.24
N GLY A 84 -10.39 -33.04 45.94
CA GLY A 84 -11.36 -33.52 46.93
C GLY A 84 -12.38 -32.47 47.42
N HIS A 85 -12.46 -31.31 46.76
CA HIS A 85 -13.45 -30.27 47.03
C HIS A 85 -14.62 -30.29 46.04
N THR A 86 -15.76 -29.75 46.46
CA THR A 86 -16.85 -29.35 45.55
C THR A 86 -16.64 -27.88 45.19
N TYR A 87 -16.67 -27.55 43.90
CA TYR A 87 -16.31 -26.22 43.40
C TYR A 87 -17.54 -25.41 43.02
N PHE A 88 -17.55 -24.13 43.35
CA PHE A 88 -18.69 -23.24 43.13
C PHE A 88 -18.34 -22.03 42.27
N GLY A 89 -17.15 -21.89 41.68
CA GLY A 89 -16.86 -20.80 40.74
C GLY A 89 -15.51 -20.14 40.95
N GLY A 90 -14.91 -19.68 39.85
CA GLY A 90 -13.61 -18.99 39.83
C GLY A 90 -13.66 -17.53 39.43
N ASP A 91 -14.87 -17.05 39.17
CA ASP A 91 -15.17 -15.65 39.01
C ASP A 91 -15.69 -15.09 40.35
N PRO A 92 -15.03 -14.07 40.94
CA PRO A 92 -15.51 -13.43 42.16
C PRO A 92 -16.91 -12.82 42.04
N MET A 93 -17.36 -12.48 40.83
CA MET A 93 -18.66 -11.88 40.53
C MET A 93 -19.78 -12.94 40.49
N CYS A 94 -19.45 -14.21 40.23
CA CYS A 94 -20.40 -15.31 40.15
C CYS A 94 -20.63 -15.99 41.50
N THR A 95 -21.47 -15.38 42.35
CA THR A 95 -21.70 -15.82 43.74
C THR A 95 -22.91 -16.73 43.96
N SER A 96 -23.52 -17.25 42.89
CA SER A 96 -24.72 -18.11 42.94
C SER A 96 -24.60 -19.36 42.07
N ASN A 97 -23.38 -19.72 41.68
CA ASN A 97 -23.08 -20.90 40.88
C ASN A 97 -23.33 -22.17 41.70
N VAL A 98 -23.74 -23.25 41.02
CA VAL A 98 -23.96 -24.54 41.67
C VAL A 98 -22.65 -25.33 41.80
N GLY A 99 -22.62 -26.26 42.76
CA GLY A 99 -21.47 -27.11 43.03
C GLY A 99 -21.15 -28.09 41.90
N THR A 100 -19.90 -28.14 41.47
CA THR A 100 -19.37 -29.03 40.43
C THR A 100 -18.25 -29.92 40.97
N SER A 101 -18.03 -31.06 40.32
CA SER A 101 -16.91 -31.98 40.61
C SER A 101 -15.59 -31.58 39.91
N PHE A 102 -15.64 -30.55 39.06
CA PHE A 102 -14.51 -30.01 38.33
C PHE A 102 -14.29 -28.54 38.70
N VAL A 103 -13.04 -28.11 38.62
CA VAL A 103 -12.64 -26.70 38.79
C VAL A 103 -13.32 -25.85 37.72
N GLN A 104 -14.08 -24.84 38.13
CA GLN A 104 -14.79 -23.96 37.21
C GLN A 104 -13.84 -22.92 36.59
N GLN A 105 -14.24 -22.35 35.45
CA GLN A 105 -13.50 -21.28 34.78
C GLN A 105 -13.22 -20.08 35.70
N SER A 106 -12.21 -19.27 35.35
CA SER A 106 -11.95 -18.01 36.04
C SER A 106 -12.90 -16.92 35.52
N PHE A 107 -12.65 -15.67 35.88
CA PHE A 107 -13.49 -14.56 35.44
C PHE A 107 -13.33 -14.28 33.95
N ASP A 108 -14.38 -13.75 33.33
CA ASP A 108 -14.38 -13.21 31.97
C ASP A 108 -15.29 -11.98 31.96
N PHE A 109 -14.90 -10.93 31.23
CA PHE A 109 -15.70 -9.73 31.08
C PHE A 109 -17.12 -10.02 30.53
N PHE A 110 -17.25 -11.06 29.71
CA PHE A 110 -18.53 -11.45 29.10
C PHE A 110 -19.25 -12.60 29.82
N ASP A 111 -18.77 -13.04 31.00
CA ASP A 111 -19.45 -14.10 31.76
C ASP A 111 -20.72 -13.55 32.43
N ASP A 112 -21.86 -14.18 32.16
CA ASP A 112 -23.14 -13.90 32.79
C ASP A 112 -23.45 -14.87 33.95
N CYS A 113 -22.48 -15.71 34.33
CA CYS A 113 -22.59 -16.75 35.34
C CYS A 113 -23.63 -17.83 35.03
N ALA A 114 -24.19 -17.88 33.80
CA ALA A 114 -25.24 -18.84 33.46
C ALA A 114 -24.67 -20.19 32.97
N LYS A 115 -23.46 -20.19 32.42
CA LYS A 115 -22.82 -21.39 31.84
C LYS A 115 -21.59 -21.81 32.64
N LEU A 116 -21.70 -22.93 33.33
CA LEU A 116 -20.58 -23.51 34.08
C LEU A 116 -19.63 -24.25 33.14
N GLY A 117 -18.44 -23.67 32.90
CA GLY A 117 -17.35 -24.29 32.16
C GLY A 117 -16.24 -24.83 33.06
N ARG A 118 -15.44 -25.78 32.53
CA ARG A 118 -14.21 -26.25 33.18
C ARG A 118 -13.08 -25.24 32.97
N LEU A 119 -12.24 -25.01 33.99
CA LEU A 119 -10.98 -24.31 33.80
C LEU A 119 -10.15 -25.03 32.73
N GLN A 120 -9.82 -24.33 31.65
CA GLN A 120 -9.09 -24.88 30.52
C GLN A 120 -7.95 -23.97 30.09
N VAL A 121 -6.89 -24.60 29.59
CA VAL A 121 -5.75 -23.94 28.96
C VAL A 121 -5.35 -24.70 27.69
N ALA A 122 -4.99 -23.94 26.66
CA ALA A 122 -4.59 -24.50 25.37
C ALA A 122 -3.14 -24.98 25.40
N LEU A 123 -2.93 -26.27 25.13
CA LEU A 123 -1.62 -26.83 24.92
C LEU A 123 -1.29 -26.74 23.42
N THR A 124 -0.48 -25.75 23.05
CA THR A 124 0.09 -25.63 21.70
C THR A 124 1.59 -25.87 21.77
N ALA A 125 2.22 -26.32 20.68
CA ALA A 125 3.67 -26.53 20.66
C ALA A 125 4.46 -25.29 21.12
N ASN A 126 4.00 -24.08 20.77
CA ASN A 126 4.66 -22.83 21.15
C ASN A 126 4.50 -22.51 22.65
N SER A 127 3.27 -22.57 23.18
CA SER A 127 3.01 -22.31 24.60
C SER A 127 3.66 -23.36 25.51
N VAL A 128 3.60 -24.64 25.12
CA VAL A 128 4.22 -25.76 25.83
C VAL A 128 5.74 -25.61 25.86
N LEU A 129 6.37 -25.24 24.74
CA LEU A 129 7.81 -25.04 24.70
C LEU A 129 8.25 -23.86 25.59
N PHE A 130 7.47 -22.77 25.62
CA PHE A 130 7.70 -21.65 26.53
C PHE A 130 7.64 -22.10 28.01
N ALA A 131 6.60 -22.85 28.38
CA ALA A 131 6.46 -23.39 29.73
C ALA A 131 7.59 -24.38 30.11
N MET A 132 8.06 -25.20 29.17
CA MET A 132 9.21 -26.10 29.38
C MET A 132 10.53 -25.35 29.63
N VAL A 133 10.73 -24.21 28.98
CA VAL A 133 11.91 -23.35 29.19
C VAL A 133 11.85 -22.73 30.58
N ALA A 134 10.68 -22.23 30.97
CA ALA A 134 10.48 -21.55 32.24
C ALA A 134 10.47 -22.51 33.45
N SER A 135 10.07 -23.77 33.23
CA SER A 135 10.03 -24.84 34.25
C SER A 135 10.95 -26.01 33.87
N PRO A 136 12.29 -25.84 33.93
CA PRO A 136 13.22 -26.81 33.37
C PRO A 136 13.24 -28.17 34.09
N THR A 137 12.81 -28.21 35.36
CA THR A 137 12.79 -29.39 36.23
C THR A 137 11.48 -30.17 36.19
N ALA A 138 10.43 -29.65 35.52
CA ALA A 138 9.14 -30.30 35.45
C ALA A 138 9.18 -31.52 34.51
N SER A 139 8.76 -32.69 35.01
CA SER A 139 8.63 -33.90 34.19
C SER A 139 7.26 -33.95 33.51
N ALA A 140 7.18 -34.52 32.31
CA ALA A 140 5.91 -34.66 31.59
C ALA A 140 4.87 -35.45 32.41
N ALA A 141 5.30 -36.51 33.10
CA ALA A 141 4.43 -37.33 33.94
C ALA A 141 3.87 -36.54 35.14
N SER A 142 4.71 -35.79 35.85
CA SER A 142 4.27 -34.99 37.01
C SER A 142 3.34 -33.84 36.61
N VAL A 143 3.56 -33.24 35.44
CA VAL A 143 2.70 -32.17 34.91
C VAL A 143 1.36 -32.74 34.48
N CYS A 144 1.37 -33.77 33.62
CA CYS A 144 0.13 -34.28 33.04
C CYS A 144 -0.74 -35.04 34.05
N ALA A 145 -0.17 -35.54 35.15
CA ALA A 145 -0.94 -36.06 36.28
C ALA A 145 -1.87 -35.02 36.93
N LEU A 146 -1.57 -33.73 36.80
CA LEU A 146 -2.39 -32.62 37.30
C LEU A 146 -3.43 -32.15 36.29
N SER A 147 -3.67 -32.88 35.20
CA SER A 147 -4.52 -32.41 34.11
C SER A 147 -5.42 -33.49 33.56
N THR A 148 -6.58 -33.09 33.04
CA THR A 148 -7.52 -34.01 32.38
C THR A 148 -7.88 -33.49 30.98
N PRO A 149 -7.82 -34.33 29.92
CA PRO A 149 -7.36 -35.73 29.89
C PRO A 149 -5.83 -35.88 30.02
N VAL A 150 -5.38 -36.88 30.78
CA VAL A 150 -3.94 -37.14 31.04
C VAL A 150 -3.19 -37.52 29.76
N GLN A 151 -3.78 -38.38 28.92
CA GLN A 151 -3.12 -38.89 27.71
C GLN A 151 -2.86 -37.78 26.69
N ASP A 152 -3.86 -36.94 26.43
CA ASP A 152 -3.74 -35.82 25.49
C ASP A 152 -2.64 -34.83 25.92
N CYS A 153 -2.52 -34.57 27.23
CA CYS A 153 -1.41 -33.80 27.77
C CYS A 153 -0.06 -34.47 27.51
N LEU A 154 0.06 -35.78 27.79
CA LEU A 154 1.29 -36.53 27.58
C LEU A 154 1.71 -36.51 26.11
N ASP A 155 0.76 -36.67 25.19
CA ASP A 155 1.02 -36.67 23.75
C ASP A 155 1.60 -35.33 23.28
N VAL A 156 1.00 -34.19 23.69
CA VAL A 156 1.49 -32.87 23.31
C VAL A 156 2.84 -32.53 23.96
N VAL A 157 2.98 -32.78 25.26
CA VAL A 157 4.21 -32.48 26.01
C VAL A 157 5.37 -33.36 25.52
N SER A 158 5.14 -34.65 25.26
CA SER A 158 6.18 -35.53 24.73
C SER A 158 6.55 -35.20 23.29
N ALA A 159 5.60 -34.86 22.43
CA ALA A 159 5.87 -34.43 21.05
C ALA A 159 6.67 -33.12 20.97
N THR A 160 6.51 -32.23 21.96
CA THR A 160 7.19 -30.93 22.01
C THR A 160 8.58 -31.02 22.65
N ALA A 161 8.85 -32.02 23.50
CA ALA A 161 10.11 -32.15 24.23
C ALA A 161 11.38 -32.14 23.35
N PRO A 162 11.42 -32.77 22.15
CA PRO A 162 12.58 -32.71 21.26
C PRO A 162 12.91 -31.30 20.77
N LEU A 163 11.92 -30.40 20.68
CA LEU A 163 12.16 -29.02 20.23
C LEU A 163 12.94 -28.20 21.26
N ARG A 164 12.87 -28.56 22.54
CA ARG A 164 13.60 -27.88 23.62
C ARG A 164 15.11 -28.01 23.46
N SER A 165 15.62 -29.14 23.00
CA SER A 165 17.07 -29.32 22.80
C SER A 165 17.60 -28.55 21.58
N LEU A 166 16.73 -28.22 20.63
CA LEU A 166 17.05 -27.43 19.45
C LEU A 166 17.01 -25.92 19.73
N LEU A 167 16.25 -25.50 20.74
CA LEU A 167 16.07 -24.09 21.07
C LEU A 167 17.33 -23.50 21.73
N LYS A 168 17.98 -22.56 21.03
CA LYS A 168 19.15 -21.83 21.54
C LYS A 168 18.72 -20.47 22.08
N LEU A 169 18.60 -20.37 23.40
CA LEU A 169 18.28 -19.11 24.07
C LEU A 169 19.56 -18.36 24.48
N PRO A 170 19.55 -17.00 24.43
CA PRO A 170 20.59 -16.20 25.06
C PRO A 170 20.70 -16.51 26.56
N LEU A 171 21.92 -16.46 27.12
CA LEU A 171 22.13 -16.71 28.55
C LEU A 171 21.28 -15.80 29.45
N VAL A 172 21.08 -14.54 29.03
CA VAL A 172 20.28 -13.54 29.73
C VAL A 172 18.79 -13.92 29.80
N ALA A 173 18.28 -14.74 28.88
CA ALA A 173 16.86 -15.09 28.85
C ALA A 173 16.42 -15.80 30.14
N MET A 174 17.27 -16.67 30.70
CA MET A 174 16.95 -17.38 31.94
C MET A 174 16.85 -16.45 33.16
N ASP A 175 17.60 -15.35 33.16
CA ASP A 175 17.50 -14.35 34.21
C ASP A 175 16.21 -13.54 34.08
N GLU A 176 15.75 -13.26 32.85
CA GLU A 176 14.44 -12.64 32.62
C GLU A 176 13.29 -13.54 33.09
N PHE A 177 13.34 -14.85 32.84
CA PHE A 177 12.34 -15.80 33.38
C PHE A 177 12.30 -15.80 34.92
N LYS A 178 13.46 -15.77 35.59
CA LYS A 178 13.53 -15.70 37.06
C LYS A 178 13.01 -14.36 37.61
N ASN A 179 13.32 -13.26 36.94
CA ASN A 179 12.83 -11.94 37.31
C ASN A 179 11.31 -11.85 37.13
N ALA A 180 10.80 -12.36 36.00
CA ALA A 180 9.37 -12.47 35.74
C ALA A 180 8.68 -13.31 36.83
N ALA A 181 9.22 -14.49 37.16
CA ALA A 181 8.71 -15.34 38.23
C ALA A 181 8.64 -14.62 39.59
N THR A 182 9.64 -13.78 39.88
CA THR A 182 9.70 -13.01 41.13
C THR A 182 8.65 -11.91 41.16
N MET A 183 8.46 -11.17 40.06
CA MET A 183 7.44 -10.13 39.98
C MET A 183 6.02 -10.71 40.01
N VAL A 184 5.76 -11.81 39.28
CA VAL A 184 4.46 -12.50 39.28
C VAL A 184 4.12 -13.01 40.69
N ARG A 185 5.10 -13.57 41.41
CA ARG A 185 4.93 -13.98 42.81
C ARG A 185 4.68 -12.79 43.75
N ALA A 186 5.36 -11.66 43.53
CA ALA A 186 5.19 -10.47 44.35
C ALA A 186 3.79 -9.83 44.18
N ALA A 187 3.21 -9.93 42.99
CA ALA A 187 1.86 -9.45 42.69
C ALA A 187 0.73 -10.43 43.08
N ASP A 188 1.05 -11.59 43.66
CA ASP A 188 0.12 -12.66 44.05
C ASP A 188 -0.85 -13.06 42.92
N ILE A 189 -0.36 -13.10 41.68
CA ILE A 189 -1.18 -13.42 40.50
C ILE A 189 -1.50 -14.92 40.53
N GLY A 190 -2.78 -15.25 40.52
CA GLY A 190 -3.24 -16.62 40.68
C GLY A 190 -4.62 -16.91 40.11
N LEU A 191 -5.13 -18.06 40.53
CA LEU A 191 -6.50 -18.51 40.31
C LEU A 191 -7.19 -18.63 41.67
N MET A 192 -8.51 -18.50 41.67
CA MET A 192 -9.34 -18.78 42.83
C MET A 192 -10.46 -19.77 42.53
N GLN A 193 -10.97 -20.41 43.58
CA GLN A 193 -12.27 -21.11 43.56
C GLN A 193 -12.99 -20.92 44.89
N PHE A 194 -14.28 -20.62 44.83
CA PHE A 194 -15.17 -20.92 45.95
C PHE A 194 -15.32 -22.43 46.05
N ALA A 195 -15.15 -22.98 47.25
CA ALA A 195 -15.19 -24.41 47.45
C ALA A 195 -15.85 -24.80 48.77
N GLU A 196 -16.33 -26.04 48.81
CA GLU A 196 -16.79 -26.69 50.02
C GLU A 196 -15.90 -27.91 50.28
N THR A 197 -15.45 -28.06 51.51
CA THR A 197 -14.73 -29.25 51.98
C THR A 197 -15.68 -30.44 52.08
N SER A 198 -15.14 -31.66 52.13
CA SER A 198 -15.95 -32.87 52.38
C SER A 198 -16.72 -32.85 53.70
N ALA A 199 -16.31 -31.99 54.66
CA ALA A 199 -16.99 -31.76 55.93
C ALA A 199 -18.13 -30.72 55.85
N GLY A 200 -18.38 -30.12 54.68
CA GLY A 200 -19.40 -29.08 54.48
C GLY A 200 -18.95 -27.67 54.86
N ALA A 201 -17.65 -27.44 55.11
CA ALA A 201 -17.13 -26.12 55.42
C ALA A 201 -16.75 -25.36 54.14
N TRP A 202 -17.26 -24.13 53.99
CA TRP A 202 -16.94 -23.20 52.92
C TRP A 202 -15.51 -22.66 53.06
N THR A 203 -14.77 -22.66 51.95
CA THR A 203 -13.40 -22.14 51.89
C THR A 203 -13.13 -21.47 50.55
N LEU A 204 -12.26 -20.45 50.55
CA LEU A 204 -11.75 -19.81 49.35
C LEU A 204 -10.39 -20.43 49.00
N LEU A 205 -10.36 -21.24 47.95
CA LEU A 205 -9.13 -21.82 47.42
C LEU A 205 -8.40 -20.78 46.57
N ARG A 206 -7.08 -20.68 46.75
CA ARG A 206 -6.18 -19.84 45.94
C ARG A 206 -5.02 -20.67 45.45
N GLN A 207 -4.57 -20.41 44.21
CA GLN A 207 -3.41 -21.05 43.61
C GLN A 207 -2.59 -19.99 42.86
N PRO A 208 -1.39 -19.65 43.35
CA PRO A 208 -0.46 -18.80 42.59
C PRO A 208 -0.07 -19.45 41.26
N LEU A 209 0.11 -18.65 40.21
CA LEU A 209 0.55 -19.16 38.90
C LEU A 209 1.98 -19.70 38.94
N VAL A 210 2.86 -19.08 39.74
CA VAL A 210 4.26 -19.49 39.83
C VAL A 210 4.58 -19.88 41.26
N ASP A 211 4.75 -21.18 41.49
CA ASP A 211 5.09 -21.77 42.78
C ASP A 211 6.19 -22.84 42.64
N ALA A 212 6.46 -23.59 43.71
CA ALA A 212 7.43 -24.68 43.69
C ALA A 212 6.86 -26.02 43.18
N SER A 213 5.57 -26.07 42.85
CA SER A 213 4.87 -27.29 42.45
C SER A 213 4.95 -27.54 40.94
N ALA A 214 4.55 -28.73 40.50
CA ALA A 214 4.43 -29.03 39.07
C ALA A 214 3.31 -28.21 38.38
N PHE A 215 2.39 -27.59 39.14
CA PHE A 215 1.35 -26.72 38.61
C PHE A 215 1.93 -25.44 37.98
N SER A 216 3.11 -24.98 38.41
CA SER A 216 3.77 -23.83 37.81
C SER A 216 3.95 -23.96 36.30
N PHE A 217 4.05 -25.19 35.76
CA PHE A 217 4.06 -25.42 34.31
C PHE A 217 2.80 -24.87 33.62
N PHE A 218 1.61 -25.16 34.16
CA PHE A 218 0.36 -24.61 33.64
C PHE A 218 0.28 -23.11 33.89
N GLY A 219 0.78 -22.63 35.03
CA GLY A 219 0.93 -21.20 35.29
C GLY A 219 1.72 -20.46 34.22
N TRP A 220 2.81 -21.04 33.70
CA TRP A 220 3.55 -20.45 32.58
C TRP A 220 2.79 -20.48 31.25
N LEU A 221 1.84 -21.39 31.06
CA LEU A 221 0.90 -21.33 29.92
C LEU A 221 -0.09 -20.17 30.07
N PHE A 222 -0.63 -19.97 31.27
CA PHE A 222 -1.47 -18.80 31.58
C PHE A 222 -0.70 -17.49 31.38
N LEU A 223 0.56 -17.41 31.82
CA LEU A 223 1.42 -16.24 31.60
C LEU A 223 1.78 -16.05 30.12
N PHE A 224 1.94 -17.13 29.36
CA PHE A 224 2.13 -17.04 27.90
C PHE A 224 0.91 -16.39 27.24
N ASP A 225 -0.30 -16.86 27.56
CA ASP A 225 -1.55 -16.31 27.05
C ASP A 225 -1.74 -14.84 27.45
N TRP A 226 -1.30 -14.44 28.65
CA TRP A 226 -1.34 -13.04 29.09
C TRP A 226 -0.42 -12.14 28.25
N VAL A 227 0.82 -12.58 28.00
CA VAL A 227 1.77 -11.80 27.17
C VAL A 227 1.33 -11.71 25.72
N THR A 228 0.68 -12.74 25.19
CA THR A 228 0.12 -12.71 23.83
C THR A 228 -1.14 -11.85 23.73
N GLY A 229 -1.74 -11.46 24.85
CA GLY A 229 -2.97 -10.66 24.92
C GLY A 229 -4.25 -11.49 24.78
N SER A 230 -4.19 -12.80 25.03
CA SER A 230 -5.36 -13.68 25.04
C SER A 230 -6.04 -13.74 26.39
N ARG A 231 -5.32 -13.40 27.47
CA ARG A 231 -5.84 -13.27 28.84
C ARG A 231 -5.44 -11.92 29.41
N GLU A 232 -6.14 -11.49 30.44
CA GLU A 232 -5.81 -10.31 31.24
C GLU A 232 -5.64 -10.67 32.71
N VAL A 233 -5.03 -9.77 33.47
CA VAL A 233 -4.89 -9.89 34.92
C VAL A 233 -5.56 -8.68 35.56
N VAL A 234 -6.47 -8.95 36.50
CA VAL A 234 -7.22 -7.92 37.22
C VAL A 234 -7.03 -8.15 38.72
N SER A 235 -6.69 -7.08 39.43
CA SER A 235 -6.66 -7.03 40.88
C SER A 235 -8.01 -6.53 41.40
N PHE A 236 -8.78 -7.41 42.04
CA PHE A 236 -10.02 -7.07 42.73
C PHE A 236 -9.69 -6.61 44.14
N GLN A 237 -9.81 -5.30 44.41
CA GLN A 237 -9.41 -4.68 45.66
C GLN A 237 -10.65 -4.19 46.41
N GLY A 238 -10.89 -4.73 47.60
CA GLY A 238 -11.92 -4.25 48.50
C GLY A 238 -11.36 -3.92 49.89
N ASP A 239 -12.24 -3.51 50.78
CA ASP A 239 -11.88 -3.06 52.13
C ASP A 239 -11.18 -4.13 53.00
N ASN A 240 -11.53 -5.40 52.80
CA ASN A 240 -10.99 -6.52 53.59
C ASN A 240 -9.71 -7.10 52.99
N GLY A 241 -9.52 -6.98 51.68
CA GLY A 241 -8.39 -7.57 51.00
C GLY A 241 -8.47 -7.47 49.48
N SER A 242 -7.45 -8.00 48.83
CA SER A 242 -7.32 -8.00 47.38
C SER A 242 -7.10 -9.41 46.86
N VAL A 243 -7.66 -9.70 45.69
CA VAL A 243 -7.40 -10.96 44.96
C VAL A 243 -7.01 -10.61 43.54
N THR A 244 -5.79 -10.97 43.14
CA THR A 244 -5.27 -10.73 41.79
C THR A 244 -5.42 -11.99 40.95
N LEU A 245 -6.29 -11.92 39.95
CA LEU A 245 -6.72 -13.08 39.16
C LEU A 245 -6.33 -12.93 37.69
N ILE A 246 -6.06 -14.06 37.04
CA ILE A 246 -5.96 -14.12 35.58
C ILE A 246 -7.31 -14.55 34.97
N SER A 247 -7.76 -13.85 33.94
CA SER A 247 -9.03 -14.11 33.26
C SER A 247 -9.02 -15.40 32.44
N ASN A 248 -10.18 -15.81 31.91
CA ASN A 248 -10.30 -16.79 30.84
C ASN A 248 -9.66 -16.30 29.53
N ALA A 249 -9.36 -17.23 28.63
CA ALA A 249 -8.82 -16.86 27.31
C ALA A 249 -9.94 -16.30 26.43
N HIS A 250 -9.82 -15.04 26.02
CA HIS A 250 -10.76 -14.39 25.11
C HIS A 250 -10.52 -14.84 23.66
N LEU A 251 -11.61 -15.05 22.93
CA LEU A 251 -11.53 -15.33 21.50
C LEU A 251 -11.10 -14.06 20.75
N PRO A 252 -10.10 -14.13 19.86
CA PRO A 252 -9.68 -12.96 19.11
C PRO A 252 -10.77 -12.52 18.13
N GLN A 253 -10.99 -11.21 18.03
CA GLN A 253 -11.79 -10.64 16.96
C GLN A 253 -10.98 -10.64 15.66
N LEU A 254 -11.31 -11.55 14.76
CA LEU A 254 -10.61 -11.70 13.48
C LEU A 254 -11.11 -10.65 12.48
N TYR A 255 -10.23 -9.76 12.06
CA TYR A 255 -10.49 -8.83 10.95
C TYR A 255 -9.92 -9.41 9.66
N PRO A 256 -10.71 -9.54 8.57
CA PRO A 256 -10.21 -10.02 7.29
C PRO A 256 -9.29 -8.96 6.66
N THR A 257 -7.98 -9.18 6.71
CA THR A 257 -7.01 -8.40 5.94
C THR A 257 -7.00 -8.89 4.49
N GLY A 258 -7.57 -8.13 3.54
CA GLY A 258 -7.42 -8.41 2.11
C GLY A 258 -8.69 -8.36 1.24
N THR A 259 -9.84 -7.98 1.80
CA THR A 259 -11.09 -7.78 1.04
C THR A 259 -11.44 -6.32 0.78
N GLU A 260 -10.65 -5.38 1.31
CA GLU A 260 -10.80 -3.96 1.01
C GLU A 260 -10.48 -3.72 -0.46
N PRO A 261 -11.42 -3.20 -1.26
CA PRO A 261 -11.16 -2.85 -2.65
C PRO A 261 -10.05 -1.80 -2.70
N LEU A 262 -9.24 -1.80 -3.77
CA LEU A 262 -8.29 -0.72 -4.02
C LEU A 262 -9.05 0.61 -3.93
N GLU A 263 -8.49 1.56 -3.17
CA GLU A 263 -9.02 2.92 -3.14
C GLU A 263 -9.21 3.47 -4.55
N THR A 264 -10.30 4.20 -4.79
CA THR A 264 -10.66 4.74 -6.11
C THR A 264 -9.52 5.55 -6.74
N ALA A 265 -8.77 6.29 -5.93
CA ALA A 265 -7.60 7.05 -6.40
C ALA A 265 -6.53 6.14 -7.03
N THR A 266 -6.22 5.00 -6.40
CA THR A 266 -5.24 4.03 -6.91
C THR A 266 -5.74 3.38 -8.21
N GLN A 267 -7.03 3.10 -8.31
CA GLN A 267 -7.63 2.57 -9.54
C GLN A 267 -7.51 3.56 -10.71
N ILE A 268 -7.78 4.85 -10.48
CA ILE A 268 -7.64 5.89 -11.50
C ILE A 268 -6.19 5.96 -11.99
N VAL A 269 -5.21 5.99 -11.08
CA VAL A 269 -3.79 6.01 -11.45
C VAL A 269 -3.41 4.79 -12.29
N PHE A 270 -3.89 3.60 -11.91
CA PHE A 270 -3.68 2.38 -12.69
C PHE A 270 -4.23 2.49 -14.12
N TYR A 271 -5.48 2.94 -14.29
CA TYR A 271 -6.09 3.09 -15.62
C TYR A 271 -5.39 4.15 -16.47
N LEU A 272 -4.96 5.27 -15.87
CA LEU A 272 -4.19 6.28 -16.58
C LEU A 272 -2.87 5.68 -17.12
N ILE A 273 -2.11 4.97 -16.28
CA ILE A 273 -0.86 4.33 -16.71
C ILE A 273 -1.12 3.24 -17.76
N ALA A 274 -2.13 2.40 -17.56
CA ALA A 274 -2.51 1.38 -18.53
C ALA A 274 -2.85 2.00 -19.90
N SER A 275 -3.59 3.11 -19.91
CA SER A 275 -3.93 3.83 -21.14
C SER A 275 -2.69 4.32 -21.89
N THR A 276 -1.65 4.77 -21.17
CA THR A 276 -0.38 5.17 -21.80
C THR A 276 0.32 3.99 -22.49
N SER A 277 0.29 2.80 -21.90
CA SER A 277 0.84 1.58 -22.53
C SER A 277 0.07 1.21 -23.80
N VAL A 278 -1.27 1.25 -23.75
CA VAL A 278 -2.13 0.98 -24.92
C VAL A 278 -1.84 1.97 -26.05
N LEU A 279 -1.68 3.25 -25.72
CA LEU A 279 -1.33 4.30 -26.68
C LEU A 279 0.03 4.06 -27.34
N LEU A 280 1.06 3.69 -26.57
CA LEU A 280 2.38 3.37 -27.12
C LEU A 280 2.32 2.19 -28.09
N VAL A 281 1.57 1.13 -27.75
CA VAL A 281 1.35 -0.01 -28.65
C VAL A 281 0.63 0.43 -29.93
N PHE A 282 -0.43 1.23 -29.80
CA PHE A 282 -1.17 1.76 -30.94
C PHE A 282 -0.27 2.57 -31.89
N VAL A 283 0.55 3.48 -31.36
CA VAL A 283 1.49 4.27 -32.16
C VAL A 283 2.58 3.39 -32.78
N GLY A 284 3.04 2.36 -32.07
CA GLY A 284 3.98 1.37 -32.60
C GLY A 284 3.40 0.60 -33.80
N VAL A 285 2.15 0.15 -33.69
CA VAL A 285 1.43 -0.52 -34.80
C VAL A 285 1.27 0.42 -35.99
N LEU A 286 0.86 1.68 -35.76
CA LEU A 286 0.79 2.68 -36.82
C LEU A 286 2.14 2.89 -37.51
N ALA A 287 3.23 3.03 -36.74
CA ALA A 287 4.57 3.18 -37.30
C ALA A 287 4.96 1.99 -38.19
N ILE A 288 4.62 0.75 -37.80
CA ILE A 288 4.86 -0.46 -38.59
C ILE A 288 4.03 -0.44 -39.89
N VAL A 289 2.75 -0.07 -39.82
CA VAL A 289 1.88 0.03 -41.00
C VAL A 289 2.45 1.04 -42.00
N TYR A 290 2.82 2.24 -41.55
CA TYR A 290 3.40 3.25 -42.42
C TYR A 290 4.79 2.86 -42.94
N ALA A 291 5.60 2.14 -42.16
CA ALA A 291 6.86 1.57 -42.64
C ALA A 291 6.62 0.58 -43.78
N GLY A 292 5.60 -0.28 -43.68
CA GLY A 292 5.20 -1.21 -44.74
C GLY A 292 4.68 -0.50 -46.00
N LEU A 293 3.81 0.51 -45.85
CA LEU A 293 3.27 1.32 -46.95
C LEU A 293 4.38 2.02 -47.74
N VAL A 294 5.45 2.43 -47.06
CA VAL A 294 6.62 3.10 -47.64
C VAL A 294 7.72 2.10 -48.07
N ARG A 295 7.43 0.78 -48.07
CA ARG A 295 8.36 -0.29 -48.45
C ARG A 295 9.68 -0.26 -47.65
N CYS A 296 9.58 0.04 -46.36
CA CYS A 296 10.71 0.21 -45.44
C CYS A 296 11.73 1.29 -45.84
N ASN A 297 11.38 2.20 -46.76
CA ASN A 297 12.24 3.31 -47.18
C ASN A 297 12.06 4.53 -46.26
N PHE A 298 12.52 4.41 -45.01
CA PHE A 298 12.48 5.48 -44.01
C PHE A 298 13.76 5.50 -43.18
N ARG A 299 13.95 6.55 -42.38
CA ARG A 299 15.17 6.70 -41.56
C ARG A 299 15.02 6.00 -40.23
N GLY A 300 15.51 4.76 -40.15
CA GLY A 300 15.47 3.94 -38.93
C GLY A 300 16.07 4.61 -37.69
N ARG A 301 17.01 5.55 -37.83
CA ARG A 301 17.57 6.34 -36.71
C ARG A 301 16.49 7.08 -35.90
N ASN A 302 15.39 7.47 -36.53
CA ASN A 302 14.28 8.16 -35.87
C ASN A 302 13.53 7.25 -34.88
N LEU A 303 13.57 5.92 -35.06
CA LEU A 303 12.91 4.96 -34.15
C LEU A 303 13.60 4.87 -32.78
N PHE A 304 14.91 5.15 -32.68
CA PHE A 304 15.59 5.16 -31.37
C PHE A 304 15.07 6.26 -30.43
N PHE A 305 14.40 7.27 -30.98
CA PHE A 305 13.77 8.35 -30.22
C PHE A 305 12.27 8.12 -30.01
N PHE A 306 11.75 6.91 -30.28
CA PHE A 306 10.32 6.57 -30.19
C PHE A 306 9.69 7.04 -28.88
N ASN A 307 10.18 6.59 -27.72
CA ASN A 307 9.60 6.93 -26.43
C ASN A 307 9.56 8.44 -26.20
N ARG A 308 10.62 9.17 -26.56
CA ARG A 308 10.72 10.63 -26.38
C ARG A 308 9.75 11.40 -27.26
N VAL A 309 9.71 11.07 -28.55
CA VAL A 309 8.90 11.79 -29.54
C VAL A 309 7.42 11.49 -29.33
N VAL A 310 7.08 10.23 -29.04
CA VAL A 310 5.71 9.81 -28.76
C VAL A 310 5.21 10.36 -27.41
N ALA A 311 6.09 10.53 -26.41
CA ALA A 311 5.75 11.23 -25.16
C ALA A 311 5.15 12.61 -25.44
N GLY A 312 5.87 13.44 -26.20
CA GLY A 312 5.46 14.81 -26.50
C GLY A 312 4.34 14.89 -27.53
N GLY A 313 4.28 13.95 -28.48
CA GLY A 313 3.32 13.99 -29.59
C GLY A 313 1.95 13.39 -29.28
N TRP A 314 1.89 12.34 -28.46
CA TRP A 314 0.68 11.54 -28.24
C TRP A 314 0.25 11.48 -26.78
N MET A 315 1.18 11.33 -25.85
CA MET A 315 0.86 11.08 -24.43
C MET A 315 0.69 12.36 -23.62
N GLY A 316 1.51 13.37 -23.89
CA GLY A 316 1.62 14.59 -23.10
C GLY A 316 2.51 14.42 -21.86
N ARG A 317 3.07 15.54 -21.40
CA ARG A 317 4.01 15.61 -20.27
C ARG A 317 3.44 15.08 -18.94
N PRO A 318 2.18 15.42 -18.54
CA PRO A 318 1.66 14.98 -17.24
C PRO A 318 1.55 13.46 -17.13
N LEU A 319 1.06 12.78 -18.18
CA LEU A 319 0.92 11.32 -18.19
C LEU A 319 2.28 10.62 -18.27
N ALA A 320 3.25 11.18 -19.02
CA ALA A 320 4.62 10.69 -19.02
C ALA A 320 5.31 10.84 -17.65
N ALA A 321 5.09 11.98 -16.97
CA ALA A 321 5.60 12.23 -15.63
C ALA A 321 4.96 11.28 -14.60
N LEU A 322 3.64 11.08 -14.67
CA LEU A 322 2.91 10.14 -13.81
C LEU A 322 3.44 8.71 -13.98
N ARG A 323 3.67 8.27 -15.21
CA ARG A 323 4.24 6.95 -15.53
C ARG A 323 5.65 6.79 -14.94
N GLY A 324 6.50 7.81 -15.05
CA GLY A 324 7.83 7.80 -14.44
C GLY A 324 7.77 7.81 -12.91
N ALA A 325 6.87 8.60 -12.32
CA ALA A 325 6.69 8.72 -10.88
C ALA A 325 6.21 7.41 -10.25
N THR A 326 5.26 6.71 -10.87
CA THR A 326 4.80 5.41 -10.35
C THR A 326 5.85 4.32 -10.47
N ALA A 327 6.70 4.35 -11.51
CA ALA A 327 7.86 3.49 -11.57
C ALA A 327 8.87 3.78 -10.45
N ILE A 328 9.08 5.04 -10.07
CA ILE A 328 9.91 5.41 -8.90
C ILE A 328 9.29 4.90 -7.60
N LEU A 329 7.97 5.00 -7.43
CA LEU A 329 7.27 4.45 -6.28
C LEU A 329 7.45 2.92 -6.22
N LEU A 330 7.34 2.22 -7.35
CA LEU A 330 7.62 0.78 -7.44
C LEU A 330 9.08 0.46 -7.10
N LEU A 331 10.06 1.22 -7.57
CA LEU A 331 11.48 1.03 -7.19
C LEU A 331 11.75 1.35 -5.72
N SER A 332 10.83 2.05 -5.06
CA SER A 332 10.92 2.46 -3.66
C SER A 332 10.13 1.55 -2.72
N THR A 333 9.42 0.55 -3.26
CA THR A 333 8.65 -0.44 -2.51
C THR A 333 9.27 -1.83 -2.63
N ALA A 334 9.26 -2.56 -1.52
CA ALA A 334 9.69 -3.94 -1.41
C ALA A 334 8.62 -4.85 -2.01
N ASN A 335 9.05 -5.93 -2.66
CA ASN A 335 8.16 -6.95 -3.14
C ASN A 335 8.20 -8.13 -2.16
N SER A 336 7.04 -8.51 -1.62
CA SER A 336 6.91 -9.64 -0.71
C SER A 336 5.72 -10.52 -1.08
N SER A 337 5.92 -11.82 -0.92
CA SER A 337 4.83 -12.78 -0.87
C SER A 337 4.50 -13.09 0.59
N LEU A 338 3.20 -13.27 0.87
CA LEU A 338 2.76 -13.93 2.10
C LEU A 338 2.82 -15.43 1.83
N GLU A 339 3.72 -16.15 2.50
CA GLU A 339 3.82 -17.60 2.40
C GLU A 339 3.34 -18.25 3.69
N THR A 340 2.56 -19.32 3.56
CA THR A 340 2.16 -20.16 4.69
C THR A 340 3.00 -21.42 4.66
N SER A 341 3.89 -21.57 5.64
CA SER A 341 4.75 -22.75 5.79
C SER A 341 4.69 -23.24 7.22
N TYR A 342 4.58 -24.55 7.41
CA TYR A 342 4.60 -25.18 8.75
C TYR A 342 3.53 -24.65 9.71
N GLY A 343 2.36 -24.28 9.20
CA GLY A 343 1.23 -23.77 10.01
C GLY A 343 1.31 -22.30 10.38
N TYR A 344 2.31 -21.54 9.90
CA TYR A 344 2.44 -20.11 10.15
C TYR A 344 2.52 -19.32 8.83
N ALA A 345 1.88 -18.15 8.82
CA ALA A 345 2.00 -17.19 7.73
C ALA A 345 3.17 -16.23 8.02
N HIS A 346 4.03 -16.00 7.03
CA HIS A 346 5.14 -15.07 7.14
C HIS A 346 5.37 -14.32 5.84
N PHE A 347 5.92 -13.11 5.95
CA PHE A 347 6.38 -12.37 4.78
C PHE A 347 7.71 -12.92 4.30
N LYS A 348 7.78 -13.28 3.02
CA LYS A 348 9.02 -13.66 2.35
C LYS A 348 9.40 -12.59 1.36
N ALA A 349 10.65 -12.14 1.45
CA ALA A 349 11.22 -11.22 0.47
C ALA A 349 11.24 -11.90 -0.92
N ALA A 350 10.57 -11.29 -1.89
CA ALA A 350 10.46 -11.76 -3.26
C ALA A 350 11.17 -10.77 -4.21
N PRO A 351 12.52 -10.69 -4.17
CA PRO A 351 13.26 -9.70 -4.93
C PRO A 351 12.96 -9.79 -6.43
N ARG A 352 12.88 -8.63 -7.09
CA ARG A 352 12.58 -8.56 -8.52
C ARG A 352 13.66 -9.29 -9.33
N SER A 353 13.21 -9.99 -10.37
CA SER A 353 14.11 -10.58 -11.36
C SER A 353 14.92 -9.49 -12.06
N TRP A 354 16.08 -9.85 -12.60
CA TRP A 354 16.94 -8.90 -13.32
C TRP A 354 16.19 -8.24 -14.50
N ALA A 355 15.38 -9.02 -15.23
CA ALA A 355 14.61 -8.55 -16.37
C ALA A 355 13.53 -7.55 -15.95
N THR A 356 12.84 -7.82 -14.83
CA THR A 356 11.85 -6.90 -14.27
C THR A 356 12.51 -5.60 -13.80
N SER A 357 13.68 -5.68 -13.13
CA SER A 357 14.44 -4.49 -12.73
C SER A 357 14.84 -3.63 -13.93
N VAL A 358 15.31 -4.25 -15.03
CA VAL A 358 15.64 -3.53 -16.28
C VAL A 358 14.43 -2.78 -16.84
N ILE A 359 13.25 -3.41 -16.84
CA ILE A 359 12.02 -2.80 -17.35
C ILE A 359 11.57 -1.64 -16.44
N VAL A 360 11.45 -1.87 -15.12
CA VAL A 360 10.94 -0.85 -14.20
C VAL A 360 11.88 0.35 -14.10
N THR A 361 13.19 0.14 -14.12
CA THR A 361 14.17 1.24 -14.17
C THR A 361 14.09 2.00 -15.50
N GLY A 362 13.80 1.30 -16.61
CA GLY A 362 13.44 1.91 -17.89
C GLY A 362 12.20 2.78 -17.78
N GLU A 363 11.15 2.30 -17.11
CA GLU A 363 9.93 3.08 -16.88
C GLU A 363 10.18 4.32 -16.00
N ALA A 364 11.07 4.24 -15.02
CA ALA A 364 11.43 5.40 -14.21
C ALA A 364 12.09 6.52 -15.03
N THR A 365 12.70 6.21 -16.19
CA THR A 365 13.35 7.20 -17.07
C THR A 365 12.39 8.10 -17.83
N TRP A 366 11.08 7.82 -17.84
CA TRP A 366 10.08 8.74 -18.40
C TRP A 366 10.14 10.11 -17.74
N LEU A 367 10.46 10.17 -16.44
CA LEU A 367 10.68 11.44 -15.74
C LEU A 367 11.88 12.20 -16.32
N THR A 368 12.98 11.50 -16.63
CA THR A 368 14.14 12.08 -17.32
C THR A 368 13.77 12.61 -18.72
N TYR A 369 12.87 11.95 -19.45
CA TYR A 369 12.40 12.47 -20.75
C TYR A 369 11.62 13.78 -20.60
N VAL A 370 10.73 13.87 -19.61
CA VAL A 370 9.99 15.11 -19.33
C VAL A 370 10.94 16.23 -18.90
N LEU A 371 11.94 15.95 -18.06
CA LEU A 371 12.94 16.94 -17.64
C LEU A 371 13.74 17.47 -18.84
N ASN A 372 14.22 16.58 -19.71
CA ASN A 372 14.91 16.98 -20.94
C ASN A 372 14.00 17.84 -21.84
N GLU A 373 12.72 17.49 -21.95
CA GLU A 373 11.75 18.26 -22.74
C GLU A 373 11.51 19.67 -22.18
N LEU A 374 11.39 19.82 -20.85
CA LEU A 374 11.26 21.13 -20.20
C LEU A 374 12.49 22.02 -20.48
N LEU A 375 13.68 21.41 -20.50
CA LEU A 375 14.94 22.09 -20.76
C LEU A 375 15.22 22.35 -22.24
N LEU A 376 14.37 21.87 -23.17
CA LEU A 376 14.55 22.12 -24.60
C LEU A 376 14.59 23.61 -24.92
N ILE A 377 13.88 24.47 -24.17
CA ILE A 377 13.89 25.92 -24.37
C ILE A 377 15.32 26.49 -24.33
N VAL A 378 16.18 25.92 -23.49
CA VAL A 378 17.57 26.38 -23.29
C VAL A 378 18.56 25.56 -24.11
N THR A 379 18.23 24.29 -24.42
CA THR A 379 19.19 23.30 -24.92
C THR A 379 18.98 22.90 -26.39
N GLN A 380 18.12 23.59 -27.14
CA GLN A 380 17.72 23.22 -28.53
C GLN A 380 18.86 22.68 -29.40
N ASP A 381 20.01 23.38 -29.43
CA ASP A 381 21.15 23.06 -30.30
C ASP A 381 21.96 21.82 -29.84
N VAL A 382 21.92 21.48 -28.56
CA VAL A 382 22.72 20.39 -27.95
C VAL A 382 21.86 19.22 -27.47
N ALA A 383 20.53 19.39 -27.45
CA ALA A 383 19.59 18.43 -26.90
C ALA A 383 19.69 17.05 -27.57
N LYS A 384 19.94 17.02 -28.88
CA LYS A 384 20.03 15.77 -29.66
C LYS A 384 21.15 14.84 -29.18
N ASP A 385 22.28 15.41 -28.77
CA ASP A 385 23.45 14.65 -28.33
C ASP A 385 23.43 14.39 -26.82
N CYS A 386 23.00 15.39 -26.04
CA CYS A 386 23.10 15.35 -24.58
C CYS A 386 21.95 14.58 -23.92
N SER A 387 20.74 14.66 -24.49
CA SER A 387 19.58 14.03 -23.85
C SER A 387 19.63 12.50 -23.87
N PRO A 388 20.11 11.81 -24.93
CA PRO A 388 20.35 10.37 -24.90
C PRO A 388 21.34 9.96 -23.82
N VAL A 389 22.45 10.70 -23.69
CA VAL A 389 23.46 10.45 -22.67
C VAL A 389 22.88 10.60 -21.26
N SER A 390 22.13 11.67 -20.99
CA SER A 390 21.50 11.87 -19.68
C SER A 390 20.53 10.75 -19.31
N SER A 391 19.72 10.27 -20.25
CA SER A 391 18.80 9.16 -19.99
C SER A 391 19.48 7.79 -19.85
N CYS A 392 20.52 7.50 -20.65
CA CYS A 392 21.28 6.27 -20.49
C CYS A 392 22.03 6.24 -19.15
N MET A 393 22.62 7.37 -18.75
CA MET A 393 23.27 7.51 -17.44
C MET A 393 22.27 7.38 -16.29
N ALA A 394 21.13 8.09 -16.37
CA ALA A 394 20.08 8.01 -15.35
C ALA A 394 19.57 6.56 -15.22
N TRP A 395 19.28 5.90 -16.34
CA TRP A 395 18.85 4.50 -16.36
C TRP A 395 19.87 3.56 -15.70
N ALA A 396 21.16 3.67 -16.08
CA ALA A 396 22.21 2.83 -15.53
C ALA A 396 22.39 3.04 -14.02
N LEU A 397 22.30 4.28 -13.54
CA LEU A 397 22.39 4.60 -12.12
C LEU A 397 21.17 4.09 -11.35
N LEU A 398 19.96 4.27 -11.88
CA LEU A 398 18.74 3.72 -11.27
C LEU A 398 18.80 2.19 -11.17
N LEU A 399 19.27 1.51 -12.21
CA LEU A 399 19.49 0.07 -12.21
C LEU A 399 20.56 -0.34 -11.19
N GLY A 400 21.67 0.39 -11.12
CA GLY A 400 22.69 0.17 -10.10
C GLY A 400 22.12 0.26 -8.68
N VAL A 401 21.35 1.31 -8.38
CA VAL A 401 20.72 1.50 -7.06
C VAL A 401 19.70 0.40 -6.75
N ASP A 402 18.85 0.01 -7.70
CA ASP A 402 17.88 -1.08 -7.52
C ASP A 402 18.55 -2.42 -7.20
N ARG A 403 19.69 -2.71 -7.84
CA ARG A 403 20.40 -3.99 -7.69
C ARG A 403 21.33 -4.05 -6.48
N LEU A 404 22.08 -2.98 -6.22
CA LEU A 404 23.09 -2.94 -5.15
C LEU A 404 22.46 -2.67 -3.78
N CYS A 405 21.36 -1.94 -3.76
CA CYS A 405 20.68 -1.55 -2.54
C CYS A 405 19.18 -1.89 -2.68
N PRO A 406 18.74 -3.16 -2.56
CA PRO A 406 17.31 -3.47 -2.56
C PRO A 406 16.62 -2.94 -1.30
N ILE A 407 15.36 -2.50 -1.41
CA ILE A 407 14.56 -2.09 -0.26
C ILE A 407 14.03 -3.34 0.47
N MET A 408 14.15 -3.36 1.80
CA MET A 408 13.68 -4.46 2.65
C MET A 408 12.44 -4.03 3.44
N ILE A 409 11.61 -5.01 3.82
CA ILE A 409 10.47 -4.77 4.71
C ILE A 409 10.98 -4.63 6.12
N THR A 410 10.54 -3.59 6.80
CA THR A 410 10.81 -3.38 8.22
C THR A 410 9.50 -3.36 8.98
N GLY A 411 9.41 -4.11 10.07
CA GLY A 411 8.26 -4.11 10.97
C GLY A 411 8.67 -3.64 12.36
N THR A 412 7.92 -2.71 12.92
CA THR A 412 8.03 -2.32 14.33
C THR A 412 6.72 -2.67 15.02
N LEU A 413 6.77 -3.46 16.08
CA LEU A 413 5.61 -3.75 16.91
C LEU A 413 5.63 -2.78 18.09
N ASP A 414 4.62 -1.92 18.17
CA ASP A 414 4.43 -0.98 19.26
C ASP A 414 2.93 -0.90 19.53
N ARG A 415 2.50 -1.50 20.64
CA ARG A 415 1.09 -1.66 20.98
C ARG A 415 0.67 -0.52 21.89
N HIS A 416 -0.07 0.43 21.34
CA HIS A 416 -0.66 1.54 22.05
C HIS A 416 -2.17 1.54 21.81
N CYS A 417 -2.96 1.50 22.87
CA CYS A 417 -4.41 1.68 22.81
C CYS A 417 -4.78 2.95 23.59
N VAL A 418 -5.66 3.77 23.04
CA VAL A 418 -6.22 4.95 23.70
C VAL A 418 -7.74 4.81 23.70
N GLY A 419 -8.38 5.08 24.84
CA GLY A 419 -9.83 5.18 24.88
C GLY A 419 -10.28 6.44 24.15
N GLN A 420 -11.11 6.25 23.12
CA GLN A 420 -11.81 7.32 22.43
C GLN A 420 -13.20 7.39 23.04
N ASP A 421 -13.32 8.10 24.18
CA ASP A 421 -14.47 8.07 25.10
C ASP A 421 -14.78 6.64 25.59
N MET A 422 -14.77 6.42 26.90
CA MET A 422 -14.81 5.06 27.48
C MET A 422 -16.06 4.25 27.10
N ASP A 423 -17.11 4.93 26.63
CA ASP A 423 -18.39 4.40 26.16
C ASP A 423 -18.47 4.20 24.63
N PHE A 424 -17.58 4.79 23.83
CA PHE A 424 -17.60 4.67 22.37
C PHE A 424 -16.63 3.60 21.84
N GLY A 425 -15.36 3.63 22.26
CA GLY A 425 -14.40 2.61 21.83
C GLY A 425 -12.93 2.83 22.21
N LEU A 426 -12.10 1.91 21.73
CA LEU A 426 -10.64 1.96 21.88
C LEU A 426 -9.99 2.11 20.49
N GLU A 427 -9.13 3.10 20.32
CA GLU A 427 -8.25 3.22 19.16
C GLU A 427 -6.91 2.54 19.50
N CYS A 428 -6.63 1.41 18.84
CA CYS A 428 -5.42 0.63 19.06
C CYS A 428 -4.50 0.63 17.83
N VAL A 429 -3.28 1.11 18.01
CA VAL A 429 -2.16 0.96 17.07
C VAL A 429 -1.28 -0.17 17.59
N SER A 430 -1.13 -1.26 16.83
CA SER A 430 -0.38 -2.46 17.27
C SER A 430 1.05 -2.52 16.72
N GLY A 431 1.26 -2.00 15.53
CA GLY A 431 2.56 -2.00 14.88
C GLY A 431 2.50 -1.45 13.46
N VAL A 432 3.67 -1.13 12.92
CA VAL A 432 3.84 -0.55 11.59
C VAL A 432 4.69 -1.51 10.76
N VAL A 433 4.16 -1.94 9.62
CA VAL A 433 4.91 -2.69 8.60
C VAL A 433 5.22 -1.75 7.45
N ALA A 434 6.45 -1.25 7.40
CA ALA A 434 6.92 -0.38 6.32
C ALA A 434 7.42 -1.24 5.15
N ILE A 435 6.68 -1.17 4.04
CA ILE A 435 7.00 -1.85 2.78
C ILE A 435 7.80 -0.98 1.80
N GLY A 436 7.99 0.31 2.08
CA GLY A 436 8.65 1.22 1.16
C GLY A 436 9.27 2.43 1.86
N SER A 437 10.04 3.21 1.11
CA SER A 437 10.73 4.39 1.64
C SER A 437 10.50 5.62 0.77
N PHE A 438 9.86 6.64 1.34
CA PHE A 438 9.73 7.97 0.71
C PHE A 438 11.09 8.63 0.48
N GLN A 439 12.04 8.42 1.40
CA GLN A 439 13.40 8.92 1.23
C GLN A 439 14.04 8.35 -0.03
N ARG A 440 13.86 7.05 -0.30
CA ARG A 440 14.33 6.41 -1.53
C ARG A 440 13.64 6.97 -2.78
N ALA A 441 12.33 7.20 -2.73
CA ALA A 441 11.62 7.80 -3.85
C ALA A 441 12.21 9.18 -4.19
N TRP A 442 12.48 10.01 -3.17
CA TRP A 442 13.08 11.31 -3.38
C TRP A 442 14.52 11.23 -3.88
N THR A 443 15.35 10.32 -3.35
CA THR A 443 16.73 10.17 -3.83
C THR A 443 16.77 9.72 -5.29
N LEU A 444 15.90 8.81 -5.71
CA LEU A 444 15.82 8.37 -7.11
C LEU A 444 15.36 9.51 -8.04
N ALA A 445 14.38 10.33 -7.62
CA ALA A 445 13.95 11.49 -8.39
C ALA A 445 15.04 12.57 -8.45
N ALA A 446 15.67 12.90 -7.32
CA ALA A 446 16.77 13.86 -7.24
C ALA A 446 17.99 13.42 -8.06
N LEU A 447 18.29 12.13 -8.08
CA LEU A 447 19.34 11.53 -8.92
C LEU A 447 19.08 11.81 -10.41
N GLN A 448 17.84 11.61 -10.88
CA GLN A 448 17.49 11.91 -12.27
C GLN A 448 17.66 13.40 -12.59
N VAL A 449 17.19 14.28 -11.70
CA VAL A 449 17.36 15.75 -11.86
C VAL A 449 18.84 16.12 -11.89
N GLY A 450 19.65 15.58 -10.98
CA GLY A 450 21.09 15.84 -10.91
C GLY A 450 21.83 15.37 -12.16
N VAL A 451 21.53 14.17 -12.67
CA VAL A 451 22.12 13.64 -13.91
C VAL A 451 21.79 14.54 -15.10
N VAL A 452 20.51 14.94 -15.25
CA VAL A 452 20.10 15.84 -16.33
C VAL A 452 20.81 17.19 -16.22
N ALA A 453 20.83 17.80 -15.03
CA ALA A 453 21.49 19.08 -14.80
C ALA A 453 22.99 19.02 -15.13
N CYS A 454 23.71 18.01 -14.62
CA CYS A 454 25.14 17.83 -14.87
C CYS A 454 25.46 17.66 -16.36
N VAL A 455 24.71 16.82 -17.08
CA VAL A 455 24.92 16.59 -18.50
C VAL A 455 24.59 17.84 -19.33
N VAL A 456 23.49 18.53 -19.01
CA VAL A 456 23.11 19.78 -19.67
C VAL A 456 24.16 20.86 -19.46
N VAL A 457 24.62 21.08 -18.23
CA VAL A 457 25.67 22.06 -17.91
C VAL A 457 26.97 21.74 -18.65
N ALA A 458 27.40 20.47 -18.65
CA ALA A 458 28.61 20.06 -19.37
C ALA A 458 28.50 20.31 -20.88
N CYS A 459 27.33 20.06 -21.47
CA CYS A 459 27.08 20.31 -22.88
C CYS A 459 27.00 21.79 -23.24
N VAL A 460 26.33 22.60 -22.42
CA VAL A 460 26.24 24.05 -22.61
C VAL A 460 27.62 24.71 -22.42
N ALA A 461 28.42 24.25 -21.45
CA ALA A 461 29.77 24.76 -21.24
C ALA A 461 30.73 24.43 -22.40
N ARG A 462 30.53 23.29 -23.08
CA ARG A 462 31.29 22.88 -24.28
C ARG A 462 30.76 23.50 -25.57
N ARG A 463 29.71 24.32 -25.50
CA ARG A 463 29.11 24.96 -26.67
C ARG A 463 30.08 26.00 -27.25
N ASN A 464 30.63 25.72 -28.43
CA ASN A 464 31.24 26.77 -29.24
C ASN A 464 30.15 27.76 -29.67
N ARG A 465 30.32 29.04 -29.31
CA ARG A 465 29.44 30.14 -29.72
C ARG A 465 29.60 30.49 -31.21
N SER A 466 29.68 29.51 -32.10
CA SER A 466 29.41 29.79 -33.51
C SER A 466 27.91 30.03 -33.63
N MET A 467 27.52 31.30 -33.72
CA MET A 467 26.19 31.74 -34.14
C MET A 467 25.80 30.96 -35.40
N LEU A 468 25.00 29.90 -35.25
CA LEU A 468 24.36 29.28 -36.39
C LEU A 468 23.16 30.16 -36.71
N ALA A 469 23.17 30.73 -37.91
CA ALA A 469 22.08 31.55 -38.44
C ALA A 469 20.75 30.83 -38.19
N GLY A 470 19.85 31.48 -37.46
CA GLY A 470 18.57 30.91 -37.06
C GLY A 470 17.72 30.56 -38.27
N THR A 471 17.70 29.27 -38.64
CA THR A 471 16.68 28.75 -39.55
C THR A 471 15.40 28.55 -38.76
N THR A 472 14.32 29.20 -39.17
CA THR A 472 12.99 29.02 -38.58
C THR A 472 12.44 27.65 -38.97
N ASP A 473 12.22 26.79 -37.98
CA ASP A 473 11.64 25.46 -38.17
C ASP A 473 10.12 25.49 -38.43
N ALA A 474 9.58 24.42 -39.01
CA ALA A 474 8.15 24.32 -39.31
C ALA A 474 7.28 24.29 -38.03
N LEU A 475 6.28 25.18 -37.92
CA LEU A 475 5.39 25.29 -36.75
C LEU A 475 4.51 24.06 -36.48
N LEU A 476 4.25 23.23 -37.52
CA LEU A 476 3.45 22.01 -37.38
C LEU A 476 4.18 20.90 -36.60
N VAL A 477 5.50 21.00 -36.47
CA VAL A 477 6.32 19.98 -35.81
C VAL A 477 6.54 20.40 -34.36
N SER A 478 6.29 19.47 -33.42
CA SER A 478 6.54 19.75 -32.00
C SER A 478 8.03 20.05 -31.74
N GLY A 479 8.34 20.86 -30.72
CA GLY A 479 9.75 21.17 -30.38
C GLY A 479 10.59 19.93 -30.06
N VAL A 480 9.99 18.90 -29.45
CA VAL A 480 10.63 17.59 -29.23
C VAL A 480 10.96 16.91 -30.56
N SER A 481 9.99 16.86 -31.47
CA SER A 481 10.19 16.30 -32.81
C SER A 481 11.25 17.05 -33.61
N GLN A 482 11.29 18.38 -33.52
CA GLN A 482 12.30 19.22 -34.19
C GLN A 482 13.71 18.94 -33.66
N ALA A 483 13.87 18.82 -32.34
CA ALA A 483 15.17 18.60 -31.70
C ALA A 483 15.74 17.20 -31.96
N PHE A 484 14.89 16.15 -31.95
CA PHE A 484 15.38 14.77 -31.97
C PHE A 484 15.30 14.09 -33.35
N LEU A 485 14.32 14.43 -34.20
CA LEU A 485 14.16 13.76 -35.49
C LEU A 485 15.19 14.25 -36.51
N THR A 486 15.63 13.34 -37.37
CA THR A 486 16.62 13.64 -38.40
C THR A 486 15.91 13.98 -39.71
N LYS A 487 15.78 15.28 -40.00
CA LYS A 487 15.16 15.84 -41.21
C LYS A 487 15.91 15.45 -42.48
N ALA A 488 15.18 15.13 -43.56
CA ALA A 488 15.75 14.83 -44.86
C ALA A 488 16.27 16.08 -45.57
N THR A 489 17.24 15.90 -46.47
CA THR A 489 17.81 16.99 -47.26
C THR A 489 16.72 17.61 -48.12
N ALA A 490 16.38 18.85 -47.82
CA ALA A 490 15.38 19.59 -48.56
C ALA A 490 15.97 20.10 -49.89
N PRO A 491 15.20 20.11 -50.99
CA PRO A 491 15.62 20.69 -52.27
C PRO A 491 15.71 22.23 -52.25
N SER A 492 15.10 22.89 -51.24
CA SER A 492 15.07 24.34 -51.05
C SER A 492 15.07 24.67 -49.55
N GLY A 493 15.63 25.82 -49.14
CA GLY A 493 15.77 26.21 -47.72
C GLY A 493 14.45 26.48 -46.96
N ASP A 494 13.33 26.58 -47.68
CA ASP A 494 12.02 27.00 -47.16
C ASP A 494 11.13 25.84 -46.65
N VAL A 495 11.61 24.59 -46.71
CA VAL A 495 10.80 23.40 -46.41
C VAL A 495 11.56 22.45 -45.47
N ASP A 496 10.87 21.97 -44.43
CA ASP A 496 11.33 20.84 -43.62
C ASP A 496 10.83 19.53 -44.20
N VAL A 497 11.74 18.58 -44.46
CA VAL A 497 11.37 17.27 -45.00
C VAL A 497 11.48 16.18 -43.91
N LEU A 498 10.39 15.48 -43.65
CA LEU A 498 10.31 14.36 -42.69
C LEU A 498 9.84 13.09 -43.39
N ASP A 499 10.28 11.92 -42.94
CA ASP A 499 9.71 10.66 -43.44
C ASP A 499 8.33 10.40 -42.83
N HIS A 500 7.50 9.58 -43.49
CA HIS A 500 6.13 9.31 -43.03
C HIS A 500 6.08 8.65 -41.65
N VAL A 501 7.06 7.80 -41.32
CA VAL A 501 7.13 7.14 -40.01
C VAL A 501 7.45 8.18 -38.92
N ALA A 502 8.40 9.07 -39.16
CA ALA A 502 8.74 10.19 -38.29
C ALA A 502 7.57 11.17 -38.10
N CYS A 503 6.73 11.36 -39.14
CA CYS A 503 5.48 12.11 -39.01
C CYS A 503 4.53 11.43 -38.01
N VAL A 504 4.31 10.11 -38.15
CA VAL A 504 3.44 9.34 -37.24
C VAL A 504 3.94 9.43 -35.80
N LEU A 505 5.26 9.26 -35.57
CA LEU A 505 5.85 9.43 -34.23
C LEU A 505 5.57 10.82 -33.64
N SER A 506 5.60 11.84 -34.50
CA SER A 506 5.33 13.24 -34.14
C SER A 506 3.85 13.57 -33.97
N GLY A 507 2.92 12.62 -34.11
CA GLY A 507 1.48 12.89 -34.10
C GLY A 507 0.97 13.61 -35.35
N LEU A 508 1.69 13.51 -36.47
CA LEU A 508 1.27 13.99 -37.78
C LEU A 508 0.95 12.79 -38.66
N LEU A 509 -0.32 12.59 -39.02
CA LEU A 509 -0.76 11.44 -39.82
C LEU A 509 -0.93 11.85 -41.29
N PRO A 510 -0.10 11.33 -42.21
CA PRO A 510 -0.29 11.53 -43.64
C PRO A 510 -1.49 10.70 -44.12
N LEU A 511 -2.50 11.36 -44.67
CA LEU A 511 -3.74 10.75 -45.16
C LEU A 511 -3.90 11.00 -46.66
N TRP A 512 -4.54 10.07 -47.36
CA TRP A 512 -4.83 10.18 -48.79
C TRP A 512 -6.34 10.10 -48.99
N TYR A 513 -6.93 11.12 -49.63
CA TYR A 513 -8.37 11.14 -49.92
C TYR A 513 -8.63 11.67 -51.32
N ARG A 514 -9.32 10.88 -52.16
CA ARG A 514 -9.67 11.23 -53.55
C ARG A 514 -8.47 11.76 -54.37
N ASN A 515 -7.35 11.05 -54.29
CA ASN A 515 -6.10 11.36 -54.99
C ASN A 515 -5.42 12.69 -54.57
N GLU A 516 -5.78 13.20 -53.39
CA GLU A 516 -5.19 14.39 -52.77
C GLU A 516 -4.58 14.01 -51.42
N ALA A 517 -3.39 14.53 -51.14
CA ALA A 517 -2.68 14.27 -49.90
C ALA A 517 -3.10 15.27 -48.81
N TYR A 518 -3.31 14.76 -47.60
CA TYR A 518 -3.67 15.52 -46.40
C TYR A 518 -2.74 15.14 -45.25
N THR A 519 -2.66 16.00 -44.24
CA THR A 519 -1.99 15.75 -42.97
C THR A 519 -2.98 16.02 -41.87
N PHE A 520 -3.24 15.03 -41.02
CA PHE A 520 -3.96 15.25 -39.77
C PHE A 520 -2.95 15.49 -38.66
N ASP A 521 -2.96 16.68 -38.06
CA ASP A 521 -2.20 16.98 -36.85
C ASP A 521 -3.05 16.65 -35.64
N LEU A 522 -2.65 15.61 -34.90
CA LEU A 522 -3.32 15.17 -33.69
C LEU A 522 -3.27 16.23 -32.58
N LYS A 523 -2.20 17.04 -32.53
CA LYS A 523 -1.99 18.02 -31.45
C LYS A 523 -2.91 19.23 -31.60
N LEU A 524 -3.00 19.73 -32.83
CA LEU A 524 -3.84 20.89 -33.16
C LEU A 524 -5.26 20.50 -33.61
N TRP A 525 -5.52 19.20 -33.81
CA TRP A 525 -6.76 18.68 -34.40
C TRP A 525 -7.09 19.32 -35.77
N LEU A 526 -6.06 19.54 -36.58
CA LEU A 526 -6.16 20.20 -37.89
C LEU A 526 -5.92 19.22 -39.04
N ILE A 527 -6.72 19.34 -40.10
CA ILE A 527 -6.47 18.67 -41.38
C ILE A 527 -5.90 19.70 -42.36
N VAL A 528 -4.64 19.54 -42.73
CA VAL A 528 -3.93 20.42 -43.67
C VAL A 528 -3.75 19.71 -45.00
N LYS A 529 -4.22 20.33 -46.09
CA LYS A 529 -3.97 19.82 -47.45
C LYS A 529 -2.48 19.93 -47.76
N ASP A 530 -1.90 18.84 -48.24
CA ASP A 530 -0.50 18.79 -48.63
C ASP A 530 -0.37 19.08 -50.13
N ASN A 531 0.26 20.20 -50.44
CA ASN A 531 0.57 20.62 -51.81
C ASN A 531 2.08 20.63 -52.09
N LEU A 532 2.91 20.28 -51.12
CA LEU A 532 4.37 20.48 -51.15
C LEU A 532 5.14 19.16 -51.28
N SER A 533 4.55 18.04 -50.84
CA SER A 533 5.23 16.74 -50.91
C SER A 533 5.19 16.18 -52.32
N THR A 534 6.38 15.98 -52.89
CA THR A 534 6.56 15.44 -54.25
C THR A 534 6.85 13.94 -54.27
N SER A 535 7.19 13.37 -53.12
CA SER A 535 7.63 11.97 -52.98
C SER A 535 6.65 11.17 -52.12
N ALA A 536 6.32 9.94 -52.53
CA ALA A 536 5.39 9.06 -51.81
C ALA A 536 5.87 8.61 -50.41
N HIS A 537 7.13 8.86 -50.07
CA HIS A 537 7.77 8.42 -48.83
C HIS A 537 8.24 9.57 -47.92
N LEU A 538 8.25 10.82 -48.43
CA LEU A 538 8.69 12.01 -47.70
C LEU A 538 7.57 13.03 -47.61
N LYS A 539 7.53 13.74 -46.50
CA LYS A 539 6.61 14.81 -46.20
C LYS A 539 7.34 16.14 -46.17
N SER A 540 6.89 17.08 -46.98
CA SER A 540 7.39 18.44 -47.04
C SER A 540 6.49 19.35 -46.20
N LEU A 541 7.05 20.01 -45.17
CA LEU A 541 6.36 20.95 -44.30
C LEU A 541 6.89 22.36 -44.54
N ALA A 542 5.99 23.32 -44.75
CA ALA A 542 6.37 24.71 -44.97
C ALA A 542 6.98 25.34 -43.72
N ARG A 543 8.10 26.06 -43.88
CA ARG A 543 8.65 26.93 -42.85
C ARG A 543 7.96 28.30 -42.91
N PRO A 544 7.69 28.94 -41.76
CA PRO A 544 7.24 30.33 -41.75
C PRO A 544 8.38 31.24 -42.23
N ILE A 545 8.12 32.10 -43.20
CA ILE A 545 9.02 33.23 -43.50
C ILE A 545 8.55 34.40 -42.63
N LEU A 546 9.18 34.56 -41.46
CA LEU A 546 9.01 35.76 -40.65
C LEU A 546 9.84 36.88 -41.29
N THR A 547 9.25 37.58 -42.27
CA THR A 547 9.84 38.83 -42.75
C THR A 547 9.69 39.88 -41.64
N PRO A 548 10.77 40.50 -41.13
CA PRO A 548 10.64 41.67 -40.28
C PRO A 548 10.00 42.77 -41.15
N LYS A 549 8.72 43.02 -40.92
CA LYS A 549 7.97 44.03 -41.66
C LYS A 549 8.41 45.40 -41.13
N GLU A 550 9.33 46.06 -41.82
CA GLU A 550 9.51 47.50 -41.63
C GLU A 550 8.17 48.21 -41.95
N PRO A 551 7.72 49.17 -41.13
CA PRO A 551 6.44 49.80 -41.33
C PRO A 551 6.58 50.91 -42.37
N THR A 552 6.61 50.57 -43.66
CA THR A 552 6.41 51.57 -44.72
C THR A 552 5.04 51.41 -45.35
N MET A 553 4.15 52.31 -44.93
CA MET A 553 2.94 52.67 -45.63
C MET A 553 3.30 53.29 -46.99
N ARG A 554 2.96 52.62 -48.10
CA ARG A 554 2.60 53.16 -49.44
C ARG A 554 2.49 51.98 -50.41
N MET A 555 1.28 51.64 -50.85
CA MET A 555 0.60 52.12 -52.06
C MET A 555 0.89 51.19 -53.26
N LEU A 556 -0.18 50.77 -53.93
CA LEU A 556 -0.21 49.96 -55.14
C LEU A 556 0.87 50.37 -56.15
N ILE A 557 1.42 49.40 -56.90
CA ILE A 557 1.42 49.36 -58.38
C ILE A 557 2.12 48.08 -58.86
N SER A 558 1.48 47.47 -59.86
CA SER A 558 1.85 46.32 -60.69
C SER A 558 3.26 46.37 -61.27
N TYR A 559 3.93 45.21 -61.44
CA TYR A 559 4.75 44.94 -62.63
C TYR A 559 4.72 43.45 -63.02
N THR A 560 4.33 43.25 -64.27
CA THR A 560 4.41 42.04 -65.09
C THR A 560 5.78 41.87 -65.74
N THR A 561 6.05 40.62 -66.19
CA THR A 561 6.98 40.15 -67.26
C THR A 561 8.45 39.88 -66.90
N LEU A 562 9.19 38.86 -67.38
CA LEU A 562 9.15 37.62 -68.23
C LEU A 562 10.64 37.05 -68.24
N PRO A 563 11.14 36.00 -68.99
CA PRO A 563 10.53 35.03 -69.94
C PRO A 563 10.98 33.52 -69.84
N GLN A 564 10.10 32.62 -70.33
CA GLN A 564 10.32 31.52 -71.31
C GLN A 564 11.13 30.23 -70.99
N GLN A 565 10.44 29.08 -70.97
CA GLN A 565 10.54 27.93 -71.92
C GLN A 565 9.62 26.78 -71.46
N SER A 566 8.41 26.65 -72.01
CA SER A 566 8.05 25.76 -73.14
C SER A 566 8.03 24.26 -72.83
N LYS A 567 6.88 23.76 -72.35
CA LYS A 567 6.19 22.50 -72.78
C LYS A 567 4.99 22.25 -71.85
N LEU A 568 3.78 22.57 -72.34
CA LEU A 568 2.46 21.98 -72.00
C LEU A 568 1.33 22.91 -72.46
N ARG A 569 1.39 23.36 -73.72
CA ARG A 569 0.20 23.77 -74.47
C ARG A 569 -0.45 22.52 -75.06
N SER A 570 -1.05 21.68 -74.21
CA SER A 570 -1.99 20.62 -74.61
C SER A 570 -2.72 20.02 -73.40
N ALA A 571 -3.25 20.86 -72.52
CA ALA A 571 -4.20 20.42 -71.48
C ALA A 571 -5.23 21.50 -71.07
N PHE A 572 -5.25 22.66 -71.74
CA PHE A 572 -6.30 23.67 -71.58
C PHE A 572 -7.39 23.48 -72.65
N ALA A 573 -8.05 22.33 -72.61
CA ALA A 573 -9.30 22.07 -73.32
C ALA A 573 -10.06 20.89 -72.67
N SER A 574 -10.13 20.84 -71.35
CA SER A 574 -11.04 19.95 -70.62
C SER A 574 -10.95 20.27 -69.13
N LEU A 575 -11.92 21.03 -68.61
CA LEU A 575 -12.33 21.17 -67.19
C LEU A 575 -12.92 22.57 -66.96
N LYS A 576 -14.01 22.87 -67.67
CA LYS A 576 -14.95 23.91 -67.27
C LYS A 576 -16.34 23.28 -67.15
N THR A 577 -16.54 22.52 -66.07
CA THR A 577 -17.86 22.22 -65.50
C THR A 577 -17.71 21.60 -64.11
N ALA A 578 -17.09 22.32 -63.17
CA ALA A 578 -17.46 22.12 -61.77
C ALA A 578 -18.84 22.80 -61.62
N SER A 579 -19.90 22.00 -61.58
CA SER A 579 -21.26 22.53 -61.42
C SER A 579 -21.32 23.36 -60.14
N MET A 580 -22.06 24.47 -60.17
CA MET A 580 -22.35 25.31 -58.99
C MET A 580 -22.82 24.48 -57.77
N LEU A 581 -23.42 23.31 -58.03
CA LEU A 581 -23.81 22.31 -57.05
C LEU A 581 -22.62 21.74 -56.24
N GLN A 582 -21.46 21.49 -56.86
CA GLN A 582 -20.27 20.96 -56.18
C GLN A 582 -19.59 22.00 -55.30
N ILE A 583 -19.62 23.28 -55.70
CA ILE A 583 -19.12 24.40 -54.87
C ILE A 583 -20.05 24.62 -53.66
N ALA A 584 -21.37 24.57 -53.87
CA ALA A 584 -22.36 24.65 -52.79
C ALA A 584 -22.28 23.46 -51.82
N GLN A 585 -22.03 22.25 -52.31
CA GLN A 585 -21.81 21.06 -51.47
C GLN A 585 -20.52 21.15 -50.66
N ARG A 586 -19.41 21.64 -51.23
CA ARG A 586 -18.15 21.88 -50.48
C ARG A 586 -18.28 23.04 -49.48
N ALA A 587 -19.11 24.03 -49.76
CA ALA A 587 -19.44 25.10 -48.81
C ALA A 587 -20.32 24.58 -47.65
N LYS A 588 -21.34 23.76 -47.94
CA LYS A 588 -22.14 23.06 -46.92
C LYS A 588 -21.30 22.12 -46.06
N LEU A 589 -20.37 21.38 -46.66
CA LEU A 589 -19.49 20.47 -45.92
C LEU A 589 -18.52 21.25 -45.02
N ARG A 590 -17.97 22.38 -45.49
CA ARG A 590 -17.16 23.28 -44.64
C ARG A 590 -17.97 23.89 -43.50
N TYR A 591 -19.21 24.31 -43.78
CA TYR A 591 -20.12 24.81 -42.75
C TYR A 591 -20.46 23.72 -41.71
N LEU A 592 -20.65 22.47 -42.14
CA LEU A 592 -20.83 21.33 -41.25
C LEU A 592 -19.58 21.10 -40.37
N TRP A 593 -18.38 21.17 -40.93
CA TRP A 593 -17.14 21.05 -40.15
C TRP A 593 -16.93 22.21 -39.17
N HIS A 594 -17.33 23.44 -39.53
CA HIS A 594 -17.34 24.56 -38.59
C HIS A 594 -18.37 24.38 -37.48
N LEU A 595 -19.55 23.82 -37.78
CA LEU A 595 -20.55 23.47 -36.78
C LEU A 595 -20.06 22.36 -35.85
N VAL A 596 -19.41 21.32 -36.38
CA VAL A 596 -18.81 20.24 -35.58
C VAL A 596 -17.68 20.78 -34.69
N GLY A 597 -16.84 21.65 -35.24
CA GLY A 597 -15.80 22.34 -34.47
C GLY A 597 -16.38 23.21 -33.36
N LEU A 598 -17.37 24.05 -33.67
CA LEU A 598 -18.08 24.87 -32.69
C LEU A 598 -18.77 24.01 -31.64
N SER A 599 -19.46 22.95 -32.04
CA SER A 599 -20.12 22.03 -31.10
C SER A 599 -19.11 21.32 -30.21
N SER A 600 -17.92 20.98 -30.72
CA SER A 600 -16.86 20.38 -29.91
C SER A 600 -16.32 21.36 -28.86
N ILE A 601 -16.15 22.64 -29.23
CA ILE A 601 -15.73 23.70 -28.31
C ILE A 601 -16.82 23.94 -27.26
N VAL A 602 -18.08 24.04 -27.67
CA VAL A 602 -19.22 24.19 -26.76
C VAL A 602 -19.33 22.98 -25.84
N LEU A 603 -19.22 21.74 -26.36
CA LEU A 603 -19.22 20.55 -25.52
C LEU A 603 -18.05 20.55 -24.54
N ALA A 604 -16.85 20.96 -24.96
CA ALA A 604 -15.69 21.02 -24.08
C ALA A 604 -15.89 22.05 -22.95
N ILE A 605 -16.46 23.22 -23.26
CA ILE A 605 -16.80 24.25 -22.27
C ILE A 605 -17.91 23.73 -21.35
N VAL A 606 -18.99 23.18 -21.89
CA VAL A 606 -20.11 22.63 -21.10
C VAL A 606 -19.63 21.46 -20.24
N ASN A 607 -18.78 20.58 -20.75
CA ASN A 607 -18.23 19.48 -19.98
C ASN A 607 -17.28 19.98 -18.88
N SER A 608 -16.53 21.05 -19.13
CA SER A 608 -15.71 21.70 -18.10
C SER A 608 -16.58 22.37 -17.03
N LEU A 609 -17.65 23.06 -17.42
CA LEU A 609 -18.60 23.70 -16.51
C LEU A 609 -19.41 22.66 -15.71
N MET A 610 -19.90 21.60 -16.36
CA MET A 610 -20.56 20.46 -15.72
C MET A 610 -19.61 19.73 -14.79
N TYR A 611 -18.33 19.57 -15.17
CA TYR A 611 -17.32 19.03 -14.28
C TYR A 611 -17.14 19.92 -13.04
N PHE A 612 -17.07 21.24 -13.20
CA PHE A 612 -17.05 22.17 -12.06
C PHE A 612 -18.32 22.11 -11.21
N GLU A 613 -19.50 22.01 -11.82
CA GLU A 613 -20.79 21.95 -11.10
C GLU A 613 -20.95 20.62 -10.33
N VAL A 614 -20.55 19.50 -10.94
CA VAL A 614 -20.53 18.18 -10.30
C VAL A 614 -19.48 18.11 -9.19
N THR A 615 -18.29 18.68 -9.41
CA THR A 615 -17.22 18.71 -8.41
C THR A 615 -17.44 19.76 -7.33
N GLN A 616 -18.24 20.80 -7.58
CA GLN A 616 -18.57 21.84 -6.59
C GLN A 616 -19.10 21.24 -5.30
N VAL A 617 -19.94 20.20 -5.41
CA VAL A 617 -20.52 19.52 -4.24
C VAL A 617 -19.45 18.82 -3.41
N SER A 618 -18.40 18.30 -4.06
CA SER A 618 -17.21 17.74 -3.42
C SER A 618 -16.23 18.80 -2.92
N TRP A 619 -16.32 20.07 -3.35
CA TRP A 619 -15.42 21.15 -2.89
C TRP A 619 -16.04 22.02 -1.79
N THR A 620 -17.24 21.67 -1.32
CA THR A 620 -17.94 22.42 -0.27
C THR A 620 -17.31 22.27 1.13
N ASN A 621 -16.40 21.31 1.32
CA ASN A 621 -15.69 21.08 2.57
C ASN A 621 -14.26 20.56 2.31
N ASP A 622 -13.37 20.79 3.28
CA ASP A 622 -11.96 20.37 3.22
C ASP A 622 -11.77 18.83 3.22
N LEU A 623 -12.85 18.08 3.47
CA LEU A 623 -12.88 16.61 3.50
C LEU A 623 -13.30 15.99 2.16
N PHE A 624 -13.59 16.81 1.15
CA PHE A 624 -14.08 16.41 -0.17
C PHE A 624 -15.34 15.54 -0.18
N TRP A 625 -16.14 15.58 0.89
CA TRP A 625 -17.28 14.68 1.10
C TRP A 625 -18.60 15.35 0.74
N VAL A 626 -19.24 14.88 -0.32
CA VAL A 626 -20.54 15.37 -0.78
C VAL A 626 -21.57 15.28 0.35
N SER A 627 -22.19 16.40 0.72
CA SER A 627 -23.23 16.56 1.78
C SER A 627 -22.74 16.62 3.23
N PHE A 628 -21.42 16.64 3.49
CA PHE A 628 -20.92 16.78 4.85
C PHE A 628 -21.18 18.19 5.40
N ASN A 629 -22.00 18.29 6.45
CA ASN A 629 -22.32 19.55 7.11
C ASN A 629 -21.61 19.63 8.46
N ILE A 630 -20.66 20.56 8.59
CA ILE A 630 -19.92 20.83 9.83
C ILE A 630 -20.86 21.11 11.02
N THR A 631 -22.03 21.73 10.79
CA THR A 631 -22.95 22.09 11.89
C THR A 631 -23.86 20.95 12.36
N GLY A 632 -24.03 19.87 11.58
CA GLY A 632 -24.94 18.77 11.93
C GLY A 632 -24.24 17.41 12.01
N THR A 633 -23.40 17.10 11.03
CA THR A 633 -22.70 15.81 10.94
C THR A 633 -21.50 15.76 11.90
N HIS A 634 -20.81 16.88 12.12
CA HIS A 634 -19.71 16.94 13.09
C HIS A 634 -20.22 16.87 14.54
N ALA A 635 -21.44 17.33 14.83
CA ALA A 635 -22.07 17.21 16.15
C ALA A 635 -22.74 15.83 16.39
N PHE A 636 -22.79 14.98 15.35
CA PHE A 636 -23.24 13.60 15.44
C PHE A 636 -22.05 12.62 15.48
N ILE A 637 -20.88 13.05 15.01
CA ILE A 637 -19.64 12.28 14.95
C ILE A 637 -18.67 12.64 16.10
N ALA A 638 -18.67 13.90 16.55
CA ALA A 638 -18.07 14.33 17.82
C ALA A 638 -19.14 14.35 18.90
#